data_AF-A0A382GHV0-F1
#
_entry.id   AF-A0A382GHV0-F1
#
_cell.length_a   1.000
_cell.length_b   1.000
_cell.length_c   1.000
_cell.angle_alpha   90.00
_cell.angle_beta   90.00
_cell.angle_gamma   90.00
#
_symmetry.space_group_name_H-M   'P 1'
#
loop_
_entity.id
_entity.type
_entity.pdbx_description
1 polymer ?
#
loop_
_entity_poly.entity_id
_entity_poly.type
_entity_poly.pdbx_seq_one_letter_code
_entity_poly.pdbx_strand_id
1 'polypeptide(L)'
;MIEKWFCDWAPSERWPHYTRANAGEVLATPATPLGQTYSWENAMLQGWRDGYVRTGNIAEGEMAQVRPEAVGFFGGYFYINLSNVRMQGVRNPALTVEQLDMAFFGDHPDVPPYEPHPDDDRPDLVDDINAHTGWIMTLNEWPELDQGREETIALRANRPDISSTSSSELLARIREIQPLHHSGFTLHCLTSSGSGLAPGLLFAVGEAIGDPTIPMKVLAGLGSVDSAEPSFVLWDISRKVRN
;
A
#
# COMPACT_ATOMS: atom_id res chain seq x y z
N MET A 1 -35.35 -10.43 -4.01
CA MET A 1 -34.29 -10.70 -3.01
C MET A 1 -33.09 -9.88 -3.45
N ILE A 2 -32.49 -9.06 -2.59
CA ILE A 2 -31.21 -8.44 -2.92
C ILE A 2 -30.14 -9.48 -2.59
N GLU A 3 -29.61 -10.14 -3.62
CA GLU A 3 -28.59 -11.20 -3.53
C GLU A 3 -27.15 -10.68 -3.36
N LYS A 4 -26.96 -9.35 -3.26
CA LYS A 4 -25.64 -8.71 -3.17
C LYS A 4 -25.45 -8.02 -1.82
N TRP A 5 -24.23 -8.07 -1.30
CA TRP A 5 -23.88 -7.26 -0.14
C TRP A 5 -24.03 -5.78 -0.52
N PHE A 6 -24.67 -4.98 0.34
CA PHE A 6 -25.16 -3.65 -0.06
C PHE A 6 -24.06 -2.62 -0.31
N CYS A 7 -22.82 -2.93 0.06
CA CYS A 7 -21.63 -2.13 -0.26
C CYS A 7 -20.78 -2.76 -1.38
N ASP A 8 -21.27 -3.77 -2.11
CA ASP A 8 -20.51 -4.40 -3.18
C ASP A 8 -20.26 -3.46 -4.36
N TRP A 9 -19.12 -3.65 -5.00
CA TRP A 9 -18.73 -2.94 -6.21
C TRP A 9 -19.01 -3.78 -7.45
N ALA A 10 -19.02 -3.09 -8.60
CA ALA A 10 -18.79 -3.76 -9.87
C ALA A 10 -17.28 -3.96 -10.04
N PRO A 11 -16.82 -5.14 -10.47
CA PRO A 11 -15.42 -5.33 -10.85
C PRO A 11 -15.06 -4.44 -12.04
N SER A 12 -13.81 -3.98 -12.11
CA SER A 12 -13.32 -3.21 -13.24
C SER A 12 -13.36 -4.05 -14.52
N GLU A 13 -13.86 -3.45 -15.60
CA GLU A 13 -13.79 -4.06 -16.94
C GLU A 13 -12.37 -3.98 -17.51
N ARG A 14 -11.61 -2.94 -17.14
CA ARG A 14 -10.24 -2.69 -17.61
C ARG A 14 -9.19 -3.54 -16.90
N TRP A 15 -9.39 -3.78 -15.61
CA TRP A 15 -8.48 -4.53 -14.74
C TRP A 15 -9.28 -5.57 -13.94
N PRO A 16 -9.62 -6.72 -14.55
CA PRO A 16 -10.65 -7.62 -14.04
C PRO A 16 -10.18 -8.61 -12.97
N HIS A 17 -8.86 -8.76 -12.75
CA HIS A 17 -8.35 -9.76 -11.80
C HIS A 17 -8.11 -9.16 -10.42
N TYR A 18 -8.73 -9.77 -9.43
CA TYR A 18 -8.67 -9.40 -8.03
C TYR A 18 -8.15 -10.56 -7.19
N THR A 19 -7.38 -10.25 -6.14
CA THR A 19 -6.79 -11.25 -5.26
C THR A 19 -7.06 -10.98 -3.79
N ARG A 20 -7.12 -12.07 -3.02
CA ARG A 20 -7.14 -12.05 -1.55
C ARG A 20 -5.76 -12.20 -0.92
N ALA A 21 -4.72 -12.54 -1.70
CA ALA A 21 -3.36 -12.58 -1.18
C ALA A 21 -2.99 -11.20 -0.62
N ASN A 22 -2.38 -11.18 0.56
CA ASN A 22 -2.07 -9.98 1.38
C ASN A 22 -3.30 -9.18 1.85
N ALA A 23 -4.40 -9.16 1.10
CA ALA A 23 -5.64 -8.46 1.43
C ALA A 23 -6.25 -8.91 2.78
N GLY A 24 -6.10 -10.18 3.14
CA GLY A 24 -6.57 -10.71 4.43
C GLY A 24 -5.84 -10.16 5.66
N GLU A 25 -4.63 -9.63 5.50
CA GLU A 25 -3.84 -9.01 6.57
C GLU A 25 -4.14 -7.51 6.70
N VAL A 26 -4.69 -6.91 5.64
CA VAL A 26 -5.00 -5.48 5.56
C VAL A 26 -6.32 -5.14 6.25
N LEU A 27 -7.36 -5.95 6.03
CA LEU A 27 -8.70 -5.66 6.56
C LEU A 27 -9.36 -6.91 7.14
N ALA A 28 -10.00 -6.72 8.30
CA ALA A 28 -10.85 -7.74 8.91
C ALA A 28 -11.99 -8.15 7.98
N THR A 29 -12.37 -9.43 8.05
CA THR A 29 -13.46 -10.02 7.27
C THR A 29 -14.68 -10.32 8.17
N PRO A 30 -15.89 -9.88 7.82
CA PRO A 30 -16.22 -9.00 6.69
C PRO A 30 -15.81 -7.55 6.95
N ALA A 31 -15.57 -6.81 5.86
CA ALA A 31 -15.39 -5.36 5.90
C ALA A 31 -16.66 -4.71 6.46
N THR A 32 -16.53 -3.94 7.54
CA THR A 32 -17.70 -3.21 8.05
C THR A 32 -18.11 -2.13 7.05
N PRO A 33 -19.42 -1.89 6.84
CA PRO A 33 -19.89 -0.83 5.95
C PRO A 33 -19.32 0.55 6.31
N LEU A 34 -19.18 0.84 7.61
CA LEU A 34 -18.55 2.07 8.07
C LEU A 34 -17.07 2.09 7.70
N GLY A 35 -16.29 1.05 8.02
CA GLY A 35 -14.86 1.00 7.69
C GLY A 35 -14.59 1.12 6.19
N GLN A 36 -15.38 0.43 5.37
CA GLN A 36 -15.32 0.52 3.91
C GLN A 36 -15.64 1.94 3.42
N THR A 37 -16.79 2.49 3.80
CA THR A 37 -17.25 3.77 3.25
C THR A 37 -16.47 4.96 3.81
N TYR A 38 -16.20 5.00 5.11
CA TYR A 38 -15.50 6.12 5.74
C TYR A 38 -14.00 6.13 5.42
N SER A 39 -13.28 5.02 5.62
CA SER A 39 -11.82 5.01 5.47
C SER A 39 -11.38 4.78 4.03
N TRP A 40 -11.92 3.75 3.37
CA TRP A 40 -11.44 3.34 2.06
C TRP A 40 -12.02 4.18 0.93
N GLU A 41 -13.35 4.15 0.74
CA GLU A 41 -14.02 4.79 -0.40
C GLU A 41 -13.86 6.30 -0.44
N ASN A 42 -13.79 6.95 0.72
CA ASN A 42 -13.80 8.41 0.84
C ASN A 42 -12.44 9.01 1.28
N ALA A 43 -11.37 8.21 1.36
CA ALA A 43 -10.04 8.76 1.66
C ALA A 43 -8.86 7.92 1.15
N MET A 44 -8.68 6.70 1.69
CA MET A 44 -7.44 5.93 1.45
C MET A 44 -7.24 5.58 -0.03
N LEU A 45 -8.33 5.30 -0.75
CA LEU A 45 -8.25 4.89 -2.15
C LEU A 45 -7.86 6.02 -3.10
N GLN A 46 -8.32 7.23 -2.81
CA GLN A 46 -7.84 8.42 -3.51
C GLN A 46 -6.34 8.60 -3.26
N GLY A 47 -5.87 8.30 -2.05
CA GLY A 47 -4.44 8.36 -1.72
C GLY A 47 -3.62 7.31 -2.42
N TRP A 48 -4.18 6.12 -2.57
CA TRP A 48 -3.55 5.06 -3.35
C TRP A 48 -3.37 5.48 -4.81
N ARG A 49 -4.45 5.97 -5.44
CA ARG A 49 -4.41 6.50 -6.80
C ARG A 49 -3.38 7.62 -6.93
N ASP A 50 -3.43 8.62 -6.04
CA ASP A 50 -2.55 9.78 -6.11
C ASP A 50 -1.09 9.38 -5.87
N GLY A 51 -0.85 8.38 -5.02
CA GLY A 51 0.45 7.73 -4.86
C GLY A 51 0.94 7.10 -6.16
N TYR A 52 0.10 6.31 -6.84
CA TYR A 52 0.44 5.72 -8.14
C TYR A 52 0.75 6.76 -9.21
N VAL A 53 -0.03 7.84 -9.27
CA VAL A 53 0.25 8.98 -10.15
C VAL A 53 1.60 9.62 -9.79
N ARG A 54 1.87 9.88 -8.51
CA ARG A 54 3.15 10.46 -8.04
C ARG A 54 4.36 9.55 -8.30
N THR A 55 4.18 8.23 -8.33
CA THR A 55 5.26 7.28 -8.71
C THR A 55 5.49 7.19 -10.21
N GLY A 56 4.62 7.77 -11.04
CA GLY A 56 4.65 7.67 -12.50
C GLY A 56 4.05 6.38 -13.08
N ASN A 57 3.64 5.40 -12.26
CA ASN A 57 3.15 4.11 -12.76
C ASN A 57 1.78 4.18 -13.47
N ILE A 58 0.98 5.20 -13.13
CA ILE A 58 -0.38 5.41 -13.62
C ILE A 58 -0.53 6.88 -14.02
N ALA A 59 -1.14 7.15 -15.17
CA ALA A 59 -1.38 8.53 -15.60
C ALA A 59 -2.52 9.20 -14.82
N GLU A 60 -2.48 10.53 -14.73
CA GLU A 60 -3.62 11.28 -14.19
C GLU A 60 -4.89 10.99 -15.01
N GLY A 61 -5.98 10.65 -14.31
CA GLY A 61 -7.26 10.33 -14.93
C GLY A 61 -7.39 8.91 -15.49
N GLU A 62 -6.34 8.08 -15.42
CA GLU A 62 -6.38 6.69 -15.90
C GLU A 62 -7.18 5.77 -14.96
N MET A 63 -7.09 6.00 -13.65
CA MET A 63 -7.93 5.35 -12.65
C MET A 63 -9.17 6.20 -12.35
N ALA A 64 -10.25 5.54 -11.96
CA ALA A 64 -11.51 6.19 -11.60
C ALA A 64 -11.33 7.21 -10.46
N GLN A 65 -12.08 8.31 -10.55
CA GLN A 65 -12.08 9.35 -9.50
C GLN A 65 -12.79 8.89 -8.23
N VAL A 66 -13.82 8.07 -8.40
CA VAL A 66 -14.60 7.45 -7.31
C VAL A 66 -14.35 5.96 -7.38
N ARG A 67 -13.90 5.36 -6.27
CA ARG A 67 -13.48 3.95 -6.19
C ARG A 67 -12.39 3.60 -7.23
N PRO A 68 -11.23 4.27 -7.17
CA PRO A 68 -10.11 3.94 -8.04
C PRO A 68 -9.76 2.45 -7.90
N GLU A 69 -9.37 1.86 -9.02
CA GLU A 69 -9.27 0.42 -9.24
C GLU A 69 -8.01 -0.21 -8.60
N ALA A 70 -7.51 0.32 -7.48
CA ALA A 70 -6.43 -0.32 -6.72
C ALA A 70 -6.93 -1.54 -5.93
N VAL A 71 -8.22 -1.56 -5.58
CA VAL A 71 -8.86 -2.59 -4.76
C VAL A 71 -10.28 -2.90 -5.28
N GLY A 72 -10.94 -3.88 -4.68
CA GLY A 72 -12.36 -4.15 -4.86
C GLY A 72 -13.02 -4.65 -3.56
N PHE A 73 -14.32 -4.39 -3.41
CA PHE A 73 -15.14 -4.94 -2.34
C PHE A 73 -16.25 -5.81 -2.92
N PHE A 74 -16.20 -7.12 -2.63
CA PHE A 74 -17.15 -8.10 -3.16
C PHE A 74 -17.58 -9.08 -2.06
N GLY A 75 -18.88 -9.27 -1.86
CA GLY A 75 -19.44 -10.14 -0.82
C GLY A 75 -19.07 -9.71 0.61
N GLY A 76 -18.72 -8.44 0.82
CA GLY A 76 -18.18 -7.95 2.10
C GLY A 76 -16.70 -8.27 2.35
N TYR A 77 -15.95 -8.70 1.33
CA TYR A 77 -14.51 -8.95 1.40
C TYR A 77 -13.72 -7.87 0.66
N PHE A 78 -12.55 -7.54 1.20
CA PHE A 78 -11.55 -6.69 0.56
C PHE A 78 -10.65 -7.51 -0.36
N TYR A 79 -10.39 -6.99 -1.56
CA TYR A 79 -9.48 -7.55 -2.55
C TYR A 79 -8.53 -6.50 -3.09
N ILE A 80 -7.29 -6.87 -3.34
CA ILE A 80 -6.36 -6.04 -4.12
C ILE A 80 -6.64 -6.29 -5.61
N ASN A 81 -6.63 -5.25 -6.42
CA ASN A 81 -6.75 -5.39 -7.87
C ASN A 81 -5.40 -5.78 -8.47
N LEU A 82 -5.19 -7.08 -8.68
CA LEU A 82 -3.95 -7.62 -9.24
C LEU A 82 -3.67 -7.06 -10.63
N SER A 83 -4.68 -6.98 -11.49
CA SER A 83 -4.52 -6.45 -12.84
C SER A 83 -3.97 -5.01 -12.82
N ASN A 84 -4.43 -4.17 -11.90
CA ASN A 84 -3.93 -2.80 -11.75
C ASN A 84 -2.51 -2.78 -11.15
N VAL A 85 -2.23 -3.58 -10.11
CA VAL A 85 -0.88 -3.64 -9.50
C VAL A 85 0.17 -4.06 -10.54
N ARG A 86 -0.15 -5.00 -11.43
CA ARG A 86 0.74 -5.48 -12.51
C ARG A 86 1.18 -4.39 -13.47
N MET A 87 0.46 -3.27 -13.59
CA MET A 87 0.88 -2.15 -14.44
C MET A 87 2.26 -1.62 -14.05
N GLN A 88 2.62 -1.73 -12.77
CA GLN A 88 3.97 -1.41 -12.30
C GLN A 88 5.04 -2.31 -12.95
N GLY A 89 4.77 -3.60 -13.17
CA GLY A 89 5.69 -4.53 -13.85
C GLY A 89 5.59 -4.51 -15.37
N VAL A 90 4.49 -3.98 -15.94
CA VAL A 90 4.36 -3.82 -17.39
C VAL A 90 5.10 -2.58 -17.88
N ARG A 91 5.06 -1.49 -17.11
CA ARG A 91 5.52 -0.16 -17.54
C ARG A 91 6.91 0.22 -17.03
N ASN A 92 7.34 -0.39 -15.92
CA ASN A 92 8.63 -0.08 -15.33
C ASN A 92 9.75 -0.89 -16.00
N PRO A 93 10.78 -0.26 -16.58
CA PRO A 93 11.87 -0.99 -17.24
C PRO A 93 12.74 -1.81 -16.29
N ALA A 94 12.65 -1.59 -14.98
CA ALA A 94 13.44 -2.28 -13.95
C ALA A 94 12.68 -3.40 -13.24
N LEU A 95 11.41 -3.64 -13.57
CA LEU A 95 10.56 -4.62 -12.91
C LEU A 95 9.71 -5.37 -13.93
N THR A 96 9.56 -6.69 -13.79
CA THR A 96 8.66 -7.48 -14.62
C THR A 96 7.39 -7.88 -13.87
N VAL A 97 6.35 -8.27 -14.62
CA VAL A 97 5.12 -8.83 -14.06
C VAL A 97 5.40 -10.07 -13.22
N GLU A 98 6.29 -10.95 -13.67
CA GLU A 98 6.65 -12.19 -12.98
C GLU A 98 7.35 -11.92 -11.65
N GLN A 99 8.24 -10.93 -11.60
CA GLN A 99 8.88 -10.51 -10.36
C GLN A 99 7.86 -9.95 -9.36
N LEU A 100 6.90 -9.17 -9.86
CA LEU A 100 5.85 -8.60 -9.03
C LEU A 100 4.85 -9.67 -8.55
N ASP A 101 4.47 -10.61 -9.40
CA ASP A 101 3.64 -11.77 -9.02
C ASP A 101 4.35 -12.63 -7.98
N MET A 102 5.65 -12.91 -8.15
CA MET A 102 6.45 -13.64 -7.15
C MET A 102 6.46 -12.92 -5.80
N ALA A 103 6.61 -11.59 -5.80
CA ALA A 103 6.58 -10.79 -4.58
C ALA A 103 5.20 -10.82 -3.88
N PHE A 104 4.11 -10.91 -4.63
CA PHE A 104 2.74 -10.94 -4.08
C PHE A 104 2.24 -12.33 -3.70
N PHE A 105 2.64 -13.36 -4.44
CA PHE A 105 2.05 -14.71 -4.37
C PHE A 105 3.05 -15.83 -4.06
N GLY A 106 4.36 -15.56 -4.12
CA GLY A 106 5.37 -16.61 -4.11
C GLY A 106 5.14 -17.61 -5.25
N ASP A 107 5.33 -18.90 -4.95
CA ASP A 107 5.15 -20.01 -5.90
C ASP A 107 3.70 -20.51 -6.01
N HIS A 108 2.70 -19.65 -5.76
CA HIS A 108 1.30 -20.08 -5.81
C HIS A 108 0.92 -20.54 -7.24
N PRO A 109 0.44 -21.78 -7.44
CA PRO A 109 0.30 -22.37 -8.77
C PRO A 109 -0.83 -21.77 -9.61
N ASP A 110 -1.86 -21.21 -8.96
CA ASP A 110 -3.09 -20.75 -9.62
C ASP A 110 -3.15 -19.24 -9.89
N VAL A 111 -2.00 -18.57 -10.06
CA VAL A 111 -1.97 -17.15 -10.43
C VAL A 111 -2.32 -17.02 -11.93
N PRO A 112 -3.44 -16.36 -12.31
CA PRO A 112 -3.79 -16.20 -13.71
C PRO A 112 -2.69 -15.44 -14.46
N PRO A 113 -2.29 -15.86 -15.67
CA PRO A 113 -1.26 -15.14 -16.42
C PRO A 113 -1.73 -13.71 -16.71
N TYR A 114 -0.77 -12.82 -16.93
CA TYR A 114 -1.08 -11.49 -17.44
C TYR A 114 -1.45 -11.57 -18.93
N GLU A 115 -2.59 -10.97 -19.28
CA GLU A 115 -3.06 -10.82 -20.65
C GLU A 115 -2.92 -9.35 -21.06
N PRO A 116 -2.07 -9.02 -22.05
CA PRO A 116 -1.85 -7.64 -22.47
C PRO A 116 -3.10 -6.97 -23.05
N HIS A 117 -3.37 -5.74 -22.62
CA HIS A 117 -4.32 -4.82 -23.20
C HIS A 117 -3.61 -3.73 -24.02
N PRO A 118 -4.17 -3.23 -25.14
CA PRO A 118 -3.54 -2.18 -25.95
C PRO A 118 -3.15 -0.92 -25.18
N ASP A 119 -3.93 -0.56 -24.15
CA ASP A 119 -3.68 0.62 -23.31
C ASP A 119 -2.67 0.36 -22.16
N ASP A 120 -2.13 -0.85 -22.03
CA ASP A 120 -1.14 -1.15 -20.99
C ASP A 120 0.24 -0.55 -21.33
N ASP A 121 0.60 -0.51 -22.62
CA ASP A 121 1.85 0.05 -23.12
C ASP A 121 1.82 1.58 -23.07
N ARG A 122 2.58 2.14 -22.13
CA ARG A 122 2.61 3.58 -21.81
C ARG A 122 4.05 4.09 -21.76
N PRO A 123 4.76 4.14 -22.90
CA PRO A 123 6.15 4.60 -22.94
C PRO A 123 6.30 6.06 -22.49
N ASP A 124 5.22 6.84 -22.55
CA ASP A 124 5.16 8.21 -22.06
C ASP A 124 5.29 8.33 -20.53
N LEU A 125 5.05 7.25 -19.77
CA LEU A 125 5.17 7.23 -18.31
C LEU A 125 6.58 6.84 -17.82
N VAL A 126 7.44 6.35 -18.71
CA VAL A 126 8.76 5.80 -18.34
C VAL A 126 9.67 6.86 -17.73
N ASP A 127 9.60 8.10 -18.23
CA ASP A 127 10.41 9.20 -17.70
C ASP A 127 10.04 9.53 -16.25
N ASP A 128 8.74 9.54 -15.92
CA ASP A 128 8.26 9.81 -14.55
C ASP A 128 8.61 8.67 -13.60
N ILE A 129 8.50 7.41 -14.03
CA ILE A 129 8.92 6.23 -13.25
C ILE A 129 10.42 6.31 -12.92
N ASN A 130 11.24 6.63 -13.93
CA ASN A 130 12.69 6.78 -13.74
C ASN A 130 13.03 7.98 -12.85
N ALA A 131 12.31 9.10 -13.00
CA ALA A 131 12.47 10.27 -12.13
C ALA A 131 12.14 9.92 -10.68
N HIS A 132 11.05 9.19 -10.43
CA HIS A 132 10.70 8.73 -9.08
C HIS A 132 11.76 7.79 -8.49
N THR A 133 12.24 6.81 -9.28
CA THR A 133 13.30 5.88 -8.83
C THR A 133 14.60 6.63 -8.54
N GLY A 134 15.01 7.54 -9.42
CA GLY A 134 16.18 8.38 -9.22
C GLY A 134 16.06 9.27 -7.98
N TRP A 135 14.87 9.82 -7.75
CA TRP A 135 14.58 10.58 -6.53
C TRP A 135 14.76 9.71 -5.28
N ILE A 136 14.09 8.55 -5.17
CA ILE A 136 14.23 7.64 -4.02
C ILE A 136 15.71 7.28 -3.76
N MET A 137 16.48 7.00 -4.81
CA MET A 137 17.88 6.59 -4.69
C MET A 137 18.84 7.73 -4.27
N THR A 138 18.38 8.98 -4.24
CA THR A 138 19.19 10.16 -3.86
C THR A 138 18.75 10.79 -2.54
N LEU A 139 17.64 10.33 -1.96
CA LEU A 139 17.14 10.83 -0.69
C LEU A 139 18.09 10.48 0.47
N ASN A 140 18.40 11.49 1.28
CA ASN A 140 19.04 11.31 2.59
C ASN A 140 18.11 11.73 3.74
N GLU A 141 17.04 12.46 3.43
CA GLU A 141 16.01 12.94 4.33
C GLU A 141 14.68 12.95 3.59
N TRP A 142 13.56 12.78 4.30
CA TRP A 142 12.24 12.88 3.71
C TRP A 142 11.30 13.69 4.63
N PRO A 143 11.37 15.04 4.56
CA PRO A 143 10.62 15.90 5.47
C PRO A 143 9.10 15.66 5.47
N GLU A 144 8.51 15.35 4.31
CA GLU A 144 7.08 15.01 4.18
C GLU A 144 6.72 13.74 4.99
N LEU A 145 7.58 12.73 4.99
CA LEU A 145 7.39 11.50 5.75
C LEU A 145 7.55 11.75 7.26
N ASP A 146 8.57 12.53 7.64
CA ASP A 146 8.80 12.89 9.04
C ASP A 146 7.65 13.71 9.61
N GLN A 147 7.12 14.67 8.84
CA GLN A 147 5.92 15.42 9.19
C GLN A 147 4.71 14.49 9.36
N GLY A 148 4.48 13.56 8.42
CA GLY A 148 3.39 12.59 8.52
C GLY A 148 3.48 11.70 9.78
N ARG A 149 4.71 11.35 10.19
CA ARG A 149 4.96 10.65 11.46
C ARG A 149 4.58 11.51 12.66
N GLU A 150 5.02 12.77 12.70
CA GLU A 150 4.68 13.71 13.77
C GLU A 150 3.17 13.95 13.88
N GLU A 151 2.48 14.14 12.76
CA GLU A 151 1.02 14.30 12.69
C GLU A 151 0.29 13.09 13.25
N THR A 152 0.75 11.88 12.93
CA THR A 152 0.17 10.63 13.45
C THR A 152 0.37 10.48 14.96
N ILE A 153 1.56 10.83 15.47
CA ILE A 153 1.84 10.82 16.91
C ILE A 153 0.97 11.85 17.64
N ALA A 154 0.86 13.06 17.09
CA ALA A 154 0.01 14.12 17.64
C ALA A 154 -1.48 13.72 17.63
N LEU A 155 -1.96 13.07 16.56
CA LEU A 155 -3.31 12.56 16.47
C LEU A 155 -3.62 11.56 17.60
N ARG A 156 -2.69 10.63 17.86
CA ARG A 156 -2.81 9.66 18.95
C ARG A 156 -2.79 10.35 20.32
N ALA A 157 -1.87 11.30 20.53
CA ALA A 157 -1.72 12.02 21.79
C ALA A 157 -2.96 12.87 22.13
N ASN A 158 -3.62 13.41 21.11
CA ASN A 158 -4.83 14.23 21.22
C ASN A 158 -6.13 13.41 21.06
N ARG A 159 -6.09 12.09 21.32
CA ARG A 159 -7.30 11.26 21.31
C ARG A 159 -8.24 11.72 22.45
N PRO A 160 -9.50 12.07 22.16
CA PRO A 160 -10.44 12.47 23.20
C PRO A 160 -10.80 11.28 24.10
N ASP A 161 -11.24 11.57 25.32
CA ASP A 161 -11.85 10.56 26.18
C ASP A 161 -13.20 10.14 25.60
N ILE A 162 -13.19 9.00 24.91
CA ILE A 162 -14.37 8.45 24.24
C ILE A 162 -15.51 8.17 25.23
N SER A 163 -15.20 7.91 26.51
CA SER A 163 -16.22 7.61 27.52
C SER A 163 -17.07 8.83 27.90
N SER A 164 -16.56 10.05 27.67
CA SER A 164 -17.23 11.31 27.99
C SER A 164 -17.57 12.17 26.76
N THR A 165 -17.14 11.79 25.57
CA THR A 165 -17.41 12.51 24.31
C THR A 165 -18.77 12.13 23.72
N SER A 166 -19.57 13.11 23.30
CA SER A 166 -20.87 12.86 22.67
C SER A 166 -20.73 12.24 21.28
N SER A 167 -21.76 11.54 20.80
CA SER A 167 -21.75 10.95 19.44
C SER A 167 -21.60 12.01 18.34
N SER A 168 -22.14 13.22 18.53
CA SER A 168 -21.97 14.34 17.58
C SER A 168 -20.52 14.84 17.52
N GLU A 169 -19.85 14.93 18.67
CA GLU A 169 -18.44 15.32 18.73
C GLU A 169 -17.53 14.25 18.14
N LEU A 170 -17.81 12.96 18.41
CA LEU A 170 -17.12 11.84 17.78
C LEU A 170 -17.29 11.86 16.26
N LEU A 171 -18.51 12.12 15.77
CA LEU A 171 -18.79 12.21 14.34
C LEU A 171 -18.07 13.40 13.69
N ALA A 172 -18.03 14.55 14.35
CA ALA A 172 -17.26 15.70 13.90
C ALA A 172 -15.76 15.36 13.83
N ARG A 173 -15.24 14.70 14.86
CA ARG A 173 -13.84 14.29 14.94
C ARG A 173 -13.45 13.29 13.85
N ILE A 174 -14.25 12.27 13.57
CA ILE A 174 -13.91 11.32 12.48
C ILE A 174 -13.92 12.03 11.11
N ARG A 175 -14.84 12.98 10.87
CA ARG A 175 -14.85 13.75 9.63
C ARG A 175 -13.62 14.66 9.50
N GLU A 176 -13.19 15.26 10.61
CA GLU A 176 -11.99 16.09 10.66
C GLU A 176 -10.72 15.29 10.33
N ILE A 177 -10.61 14.04 10.77
CA ILE A 177 -9.40 13.22 10.56
C ILE A 177 -9.43 12.45 9.23
N GLN A 178 -10.57 12.36 8.55
CA GLN A 178 -10.71 11.61 7.28
C GLN A 178 -9.68 12.03 6.21
N PRO A 179 -9.35 13.32 6.00
CA PRO A 179 -8.31 13.74 5.06
C PRO A 179 -6.92 13.19 5.40
N LEU A 180 -6.61 12.91 6.67
CA LEU A 180 -5.33 12.31 7.06
C LEU A 180 -5.19 10.87 6.55
N HIS A 181 -6.29 10.16 6.33
CA HIS A 181 -6.26 8.86 5.67
C HIS A 181 -5.87 8.98 4.19
N HIS A 182 -6.25 10.07 3.52
CA HIS A 182 -5.89 10.34 2.13
C HIS A 182 -4.39 10.64 1.99
N SER A 183 -3.88 11.62 2.76
CA SER A 183 -2.46 11.97 2.73
C SER A 183 -1.58 10.82 3.23
N GLY A 184 -1.98 10.17 4.32
CA GLY A 184 -1.26 9.02 4.88
C GLY A 184 -1.15 7.86 3.89
N PHE A 185 -2.21 7.56 3.15
CA PHE A 185 -2.16 6.48 2.15
C PHE A 185 -1.35 6.88 0.90
N THR A 186 -1.34 8.17 0.53
CA THR A 186 -0.45 8.68 -0.53
C THR A 186 1.02 8.47 -0.18
N LEU A 187 1.42 8.85 1.05
CA LEU A 187 2.76 8.62 1.57
C LEU A 187 3.09 7.13 1.70
N HIS A 188 2.13 6.33 2.15
CA HIS A 188 2.26 4.88 2.22
C HIS A 188 2.61 4.29 0.85
N CYS A 189 1.89 4.66 -0.21
CA CYS A 189 2.20 4.17 -1.55
C CYS A 189 3.61 4.54 -2.00
N LEU A 190 4.05 5.78 -1.79
CA LEU A 190 5.40 6.22 -2.18
C LEU A 190 6.50 5.46 -1.42
N THR A 191 6.33 5.32 -0.11
CA THR A 191 7.30 4.62 0.74
C THR A 191 7.33 3.12 0.45
N SER A 192 6.17 2.48 0.27
CA SER A 192 6.07 1.05 -0.04
C SER A 192 6.63 0.73 -1.42
N SER A 193 6.29 1.50 -2.46
CA SER A 193 6.86 1.32 -3.80
C SER A 193 8.38 1.53 -3.80
N GLY A 194 8.89 2.51 -3.06
CA GLY A 194 10.34 2.76 -2.95
C GLY A 194 11.10 1.70 -2.12
N SER A 195 10.46 1.07 -1.14
CA SER A 195 11.11 0.19 -0.17
C SER A 195 11.78 -1.05 -0.79
N GLY A 196 11.28 -1.52 -1.93
CA GLY A 196 11.84 -2.66 -2.66
C GLY A 196 13.10 -2.37 -3.47
N LEU A 197 13.36 -1.10 -3.80
CA LEU A 197 14.46 -0.71 -4.70
C LEU A 197 15.84 -1.06 -4.12
N ALA A 198 16.10 -0.69 -2.86
CA ALA A 198 17.40 -0.93 -2.22
C ALA A 198 17.69 -2.43 -2.03
N PRO A 199 16.78 -3.27 -1.49
CA PRO A 199 16.96 -4.72 -1.47
C PRO A 199 17.20 -5.32 -2.86
N GLY A 200 16.45 -4.90 -3.87
CA GLY A 200 16.59 -5.39 -5.25
C GLY A 200 17.95 -5.06 -5.86
N LEU A 201 18.44 -3.83 -5.68
CA LEU A 201 19.77 -3.43 -6.16
C LEU A 201 20.88 -4.19 -5.43
N LEU A 202 20.79 -4.31 -4.11
CA LEU A 202 21.75 -5.09 -3.32
C LEU A 202 21.76 -6.57 -3.72
N PHE A 203 20.60 -7.12 -4.14
CA PHE A 203 20.52 -8.49 -4.62
C PHE A 203 21.26 -8.65 -5.95
N ALA A 204 21.04 -7.74 -6.90
CA ALA A 204 21.76 -7.73 -8.18
C ALA A 204 23.29 -7.58 -8.00
N VAL A 205 23.74 -6.73 -7.07
CA VAL A 205 25.15 -6.61 -6.70
C VAL A 205 25.66 -7.91 -6.08
N GLY A 206 24.89 -8.50 -5.17
CA GLY A 206 25.20 -9.78 -4.53
C GLY A 206 25.42 -10.90 -5.54
N GLU A 207 24.49 -11.06 -6.49
CA GLU A 207 24.61 -12.02 -7.59
C GLU A 207 25.88 -11.78 -8.42
N ALA A 208 26.18 -10.52 -8.77
CA ALA A 208 27.35 -10.18 -9.56
C ALA A 208 28.70 -10.51 -8.87
N ILE A 209 28.73 -10.54 -7.53
CA ILE A 209 29.93 -10.87 -6.75
C ILE A 209 29.91 -12.28 -6.15
N GLY A 210 28.88 -13.08 -6.44
CA GLY A 210 28.74 -14.45 -5.94
C GLY A 210 28.27 -14.56 -4.48
N ASP A 211 27.61 -13.53 -3.94
CA ASP A 211 26.99 -13.54 -2.61
C ASP A 211 25.56 -12.95 -2.64
N PRO A 212 24.52 -13.75 -2.96
CA PRO A 212 23.13 -13.28 -2.97
C PRO A 212 22.58 -12.88 -1.60
N THR A 213 23.31 -13.13 -0.50
CA THR A 213 22.84 -12.84 0.85
C THR A 213 23.12 -11.40 1.30
N ILE A 214 23.78 -10.61 0.45
CA ILE A 214 24.15 -9.21 0.72
C ILE A 214 22.97 -8.33 1.20
N PRO A 215 21.77 -8.36 0.58
CA PRO A 215 20.64 -7.57 1.06
C PRO A 215 20.35 -7.80 2.53
N MET A 216 20.27 -9.07 2.95
CA MET A 216 20.00 -9.43 4.34
C MET A 216 21.13 -9.01 5.27
N LYS A 217 22.40 -9.14 4.86
CA LYS A 217 23.55 -8.76 5.70
C LYS A 217 23.64 -7.25 5.94
N VAL A 218 23.30 -6.45 4.94
CA VAL A 218 23.48 -4.99 4.98
C VAL A 218 22.24 -4.27 5.51
N LEU A 219 21.05 -4.82 5.27
CA LEU A 219 19.79 -4.21 5.70
C LEU A 219 19.26 -4.77 7.02
N ALA A 220 19.74 -5.93 7.48
CA ALA A 220 19.32 -6.46 8.78
C ALA A 220 19.79 -5.54 9.91
N GLY A 221 18.87 -5.26 10.84
CA GLY A 221 19.17 -4.45 12.03
C GLY A 221 19.22 -2.95 11.77
N LEU A 222 18.77 -2.47 10.61
CA LEU A 222 18.44 -1.04 10.46
C LEU A 222 17.43 -0.64 11.54
N GLY A 223 17.85 0.27 12.42
CA GLY A 223 17.02 0.82 13.48
C GLY A 223 16.04 1.89 12.98
N SER A 224 15.23 2.44 13.88
CA SER A 224 14.26 3.51 13.60
C SER A 224 13.19 3.13 12.58
N VAL A 225 12.93 1.82 12.44
CA VAL A 225 11.80 1.29 11.68
C VAL A 225 10.61 1.19 12.64
N ASP A 226 9.61 2.04 12.46
CA ASP A 226 8.45 2.16 13.37
C ASP A 226 7.73 0.81 13.61
N SER A 227 7.73 -0.10 12.62
CA SER A 227 7.12 -1.43 12.74
C SER A 227 7.96 -2.45 13.51
N ALA A 228 9.26 -2.20 13.73
CA ALA A 228 10.13 -3.05 14.53
C ALA A 228 10.00 -2.77 16.03
N GLU A 229 9.62 -1.54 16.41
CA GLU A 229 9.48 -1.09 17.80
C GLU A 229 8.64 -2.01 18.71
N PRO A 230 7.47 -2.53 18.27
CA PRO A 230 6.68 -3.44 19.10
C PRO A 230 7.43 -4.72 19.51
N SER A 231 8.37 -5.22 18.69
CA SER A 231 9.12 -6.44 19.01
C SER A 231 10.06 -6.27 20.21
N PHE A 232 10.66 -5.09 20.36
CA PHE A 232 11.49 -4.75 21.54
C PHE A 232 10.64 -4.64 22.80
N VAL A 233 9.43 -4.04 22.70
CA VAL A 233 8.49 -3.98 23.83
C VAL A 233 8.02 -5.38 24.24
N LEU A 234 7.72 -6.26 23.28
CA LEU A 234 7.34 -7.65 23.55
C LEU A 234 8.46 -8.43 24.23
N TRP A 235 9.72 -8.21 23.81
CA TRP A 235 10.89 -8.76 24.47
C TRP A 235 11.04 -8.29 25.92
N ASP A 236 10.72 -7.02 26.21
CA ASP A 236 10.74 -6.50 27.57
C ASP A 236 9.63 -7.13 28.44
N ILE A 237 8.44 -7.31 27.88
CA ILE A 237 7.31 -7.94 28.55
C ILE A 237 7.62 -9.41 28.87
N SER A 238 8.20 -10.15 27.92
CA SER A 238 8.52 -11.58 28.10
C SER A 238 9.48 -11.84 29.26
N ARG A 239 10.34 -10.87 29.58
CA ARG A 239 11.29 -10.94 30.72
C ARG A 239 10.65 -10.61 32.07
N LYS A 240 9.49 -9.97 32.08
CA LYS A 240 8.73 -9.61 33.29
C LYS A 240 7.75 -10.72 33.69
N VAL A 241 7.23 -11.47 32.73
CA VAL A 241 6.38 -12.64 32.98
C VAL A 241 7.29 -13.82 33.34
N ARG A 242 7.40 -14.13 34.64
CA ARG A 242 8.01 -15.37 35.12
C ARG A 242 6.90 -16.38 35.37
N ASN A 243 7.07 -17.61 34.86
CA ASN A 243 6.24 -18.75 35.25
C ASN A 243 6.42 -19.06 36.74
#